data_AF-A0A401TVK8-F1
#
_entry.id   AF-A0A401TVK8-F1
#
_cell.length_a   1.000
_cell.length_b   1.000
_cell.length_c   1.000
_cell.angle_alpha   90.00
_cell.angle_beta   90.00
_cell.angle_gamma   90.00
#
_symmetry.space_group_name_H-M   'P 1'
#
loop_
_entity.id
_entity.type
_entity.pdbx_description
1 polymer ?
#
loop_
_entity_poly.entity_id
_entity_poly.type
_entity_poly.pdbx_seq_one_letter_code
_entity_poly.pdbx_strand_id
1 'polypeptide(L)'
;MTGPKEGGTKVTIHGNNLGLRFQEIAYGVRVAGVKCSPISSEYVSAERIVCEIDDAFSSHPSPGPVELCVGDCSPNYRTKSQQLYTFVVSTDSVLVLCV
;
A
#
# COMPACT_ATOMS: atom_id res chain seq x y z
N MET A 1 -9.21 8.51 -2.40
CA MET A 1 -7.82 9.03 -2.52
C MET A 1 -7.34 8.82 -3.94
N THR A 2 -6.40 9.63 -4.43
CA THR A 2 -5.96 9.59 -5.82
C THR A 2 -4.44 9.64 -5.95
N GLY A 3 -3.93 9.12 -7.06
CA GLY A 3 -2.58 9.40 -7.51
C GLY A 3 -2.30 8.93 -8.93
N PRO A 4 -1.11 9.25 -9.45
CA PRO A 4 -0.73 9.02 -10.84
C PRO A 4 -0.73 7.54 -11.24
N LYS A 5 -1.16 7.26 -12.48
CA LYS A 5 -1.07 5.93 -13.10
C LYS A 5 0.38 5.49 -13.34
N GLU A 6 1.29 6.45 -13.42
CA GLU A 6 2.74 6.26 -13.58
C GLU A 6 3.37 5.47 -12.42
N GLY A 7 2.71 5.41 -11.26
CA GLY A 7 3.31 4.88 -10.04
C GLY A 7 4.21 5.91 -9.35
N GLY A 8 5.17 5.45 -8.57
CA GLY A 8 6.12 6.30 -7.83
C GLY A 8 5.52 7.07 -6.66
N THR A 9 4.20 6.97 -6.46
CA THR A 9 3.53 7.58 -5.32
C THR A 9 3.94 6.82 -4.05
N LYS A 10 4.55 7.54 -3.11
CA LYS A 10 4.75 7.03 -1.75
C LYS A 10 3.46 7.15 -0.96
N VAL A 11 2.96 6.01 -0.49
CA VAL A 11 1.84 5.96 0.45
C VAL A 11 2.34 5.64 1.84
N THR A 12 1.84 6.38 2.82
CA THR A 12 2.09 6.08 4.23
C THR A 12 0.88 5.36 4.79
N ILE A 13 1.09 4.18 5.36
CA ILE A 13 0.08 3.28 5.90
C ILE A 13 0.27 3.22 7.41
N HIS A 14 -0.71 3.69 8.18
CA HIS A 14 -0.73 3.61 9.64
C HIS A 14 -1.72 2.56 10.13
N GLY A 15 -1.35 1.85 11.19
CA GLY A 15 -2.23 0.88 11.84
C GLY A 15 -1.57 0.23 13.04
N ASN A 16 -2.24 -0.75 13.63
CA ASN A 16 -1.71 -1.52 14.76
C ASN A 16 -1.53 -2.98 14.34
N ASN A 17 -0.39 -3.59 14.69
CA ASN A 17 -0.01 -4.97 14.35
C ASN A 17 0.31 -5.22 12.87
N LEU A 18 0.96 -4.26 12.21
CA LEU A 18 1.36 -4.35 10.79
C LEU A 18 2.58 -5.28 10.52
N GLY A 19 2.81 -6.28 11.37
CA GLY A 19 4.02 -7.12 11.35
C GLY A 19 5.11 -6.62 12.30
N LEU A 20 6.01 -7.52 12.72
CA LEU A 20 7.12 -7.20 13.64
C LEU A 20 8.46 -7.14 12.92
N ARG A 21 8.55 -7.74 11.72
CA ARG A 21 9.75 -7.76 10.89
C ARG A 21 9.42 -7.32 9.48
N PHE A 22 10.33 -6.57 8.86
CA PHE A 22 10.14 -6.06 7.50
C PHE A 22 9.88 -7.17 6.48
N GLN A 23 10.52 -8.34 6.62
CA GLN A 23 10.35 -9.48 5.72
C GLN A 23 8.89 -9.99 5.68
N GLU A 24 8.11 -9.79 6.74
CA GLU A 24 6.72 -10.21 6.79
C GLU A 24 5.82 -9.35 5.90
N ILE A 25 6.24 -8.12 5.58
CA ILE A 25 5.46 -7.15 4.79
C ILE A 25 6.06 -6.80 3.44
N ALA A 26 7.31 -7.17 3.18
CA ALA A 26 8.09 -6.77 2.00
C ALA A 26 7.39 -7.03 0.65
N TYR A 27 6.47 -8.01 0.60
CA TYR A 27 5.69 -8.36 -0.59
C TYR A 27 4.17 -8.36 -0.34
N GLY A 28 3.74 -7.89 0.84
CA GLY A 28 2.38 -8.02 1.33
C GLY A 28 1.47 -6.84 1.00
N VAL A 29 2.00 -5.74 0.44
CA VAL A 29 1.24 -4.50 0.25
C VAL A 29 0.78 -4.34 -1.20
N ARG A 30 -0.52 -4.04 -1.37
CA ARG A 30 -1.12 -3.71 -2.66
C ARG A 30 -2.03 -2.49 -2.52
N VAL A 31 -2.14 -1.70 -3.58
CA VAL A 31 -3.03 -0.52 -3.67
C VAL A 31 -3.92 -0.70 -4.88
N ALA A 32 -5.22 -0.91 -4.64
CA ALA A 32 -6.22 -1.23 -5.66
C ALA A 32 -5.74 -2.34 -6.62
N GLY A 33 -5.10 -3.38 -6.05
CA GLY A 33 -4.55 -4.51 -6.79
C GLY A 33 -3.16 -4.30 -7.40
N VAL A 34 -2.63 -3.08 -7.46
CA VAL A 34 -1.26 -2.80 -7.91
C VAL A 34 -0.28 -3.06 -6.77
N LYS A 35 0.90 -3.62 -7.08
CA LYS A 35 1.93 -3.88 -6.06
C LYS A 35 2.45 -2.57 -5.48
N CYS A 36 2.70 -2.56 -4.18
CA CYS A 36 3.38 -1.45 -3.51
C CYS A 36 4.59 -2.00 -2.77
N SER A 37 5.78 -1.45 -3.06
CA SER A 37 7.05 -1.93 -2.55
C SER A 37 7.42 -1.17 -1.26
N PRO A 38 7.42 -1.80 -0.08
CA PRO A 38 7.73 -1.11 1.17
C PRO A 38 9.19 -0.66 1.26
N ILE A 39 9.42 0.48 1.89
CA ILE A 39 10.75 1.08 2.06
C ILE A 39 11.27 0.73 3.45
N SER A 40 12.30 -0.12 3.51
CA SER A 40 12.80 -0.68 4.78
C SER A 40 13.30 0.38 5.77
N SER A 41 13.89 1.48 5.28
CA SER A 41 14.38 2.59 6.12
C SER A 41 13.27 3.46 6.70
N GLU A 42 12.06 3.41 6.13
CA GLU A 42 10.92 4.23 6.56
C GLU A 42 9.88 3.43 7.35
N TYR A 43 10.05 2.10 7.45
CA TYR A 43 9.19 1.19 8.21
C TYR A 43 9.37 1.35 9.72
N VAL A 44 8.25 1.38 10.45
CA VAL A 44 8.20 1.32 11.91
C VAL A 44 7.41 0.09 12.31
N SER A 45 8.06 -0.79 13.09
CA SER A 45 7.51 -2.07 13.51
C SER A 45 6.10 -1.95 14.06
N ALA A 46 5.17 -2.74 13.53
CA ALA A 46 3.76 -2.82 13.90
C ALA A 46 2.92 -1.53 13.80
N GLU A 47 3.51 -0.40 13.40
CA GLU A 47 2.87 0.93 13.49
C GLU A 47 2.72 1.63 12.13
N ARG A 48 3.76 1.58 11.27
CA ARG A 48 3.79 2.38 10.04
C ARG A 48 4.57 1.71 8.94
N ILE A 49 3.95 1.64 7.76
CA ILE A 49 4.60 1.19 6.52
C ILE A 49 4.60 2.38 5.54
N VAL A 50 5.74 2.69 4.95
CA VAL A 50 5.78 3.54 3.75
C VAL A 50 6.11 2.64 2.58
N CYS A 51 5.32 2.70 1.51
CA CYS A 51 5.59 1.94 0.29
C CYS A 51 5.41 2.81 -0.94
N GLU A 52 6.15 2.48 -1.99
CA GLU A 52 6.06 3.11 -3.30
C GLU A 52 5.20 2.24 -4.22
N ILE A 53 4.18 2.84 -4.84
CA ILE A 53 3.28 2.10 -5.74
C ILE A 53 3.97 1.88 -7.09
N ASP A 54 3.92 0.65 -7.60
CA ASP A 54 4.42 0.30 -8.92
C ASP A 54 3.55 0.93 -10.05
N ASP A 55 3.98 0.81 -11.31
CA ASP A 55 3.21 1.27 -12.48
C ASP A 55 1.80 0.65 -12.54
N ALA A 56 0.80 1.50 -12.80
CA ALA A 56 -0.59 1.10 -12.98
C ALA A 56 -1.09 1.28 -14.43
N PHE A 57 -0.25 1.74 -15.37
CA PHE A 57 -0.66 1.91 -16.77
C PHE A 57 -1.06 0.58 -17.40
N SER A 58 -0.28 -0.46 -17.19
CA SER A 58 -0.52 -1.78 -17.81
C SER A 58 -1.79 -2.47 -17.33
N SER A 59 -2.18 -2.26 -16.07
CA SER A 59 -3.27 -3.00 -15.43
C SER A 59 -4.62 -2.29 -15.43
N HIS A 60 -4.65 -0.98 -15.71
CA HIS A 60 -5.85 -0.14 -15.68
C HIS A 60 -6.83 -0.49 -14.52
N PRO A 61 -6.33 -0.50 -13.27
CA PRO A 61 -7.09 -0.97 -12.13
C PRO A 61 -8.32 -0.09 -11.88
N SER A 62 -9.41 -0.74 -11.51
CA SER A 62 -10.57 -0.03 -10.94
C SER A 62 -10.22 0.53 -9.55
N PRO A 63 -10.93 1.56 -9.06
CA PRO A 63 -10.77 2.02 -7.68
C PRO A 63 -10.87 0.87 -6.67
N GLY A 64 -9.96 0.84 -5.70
CA GLY A 64 -9.85 -0.29 -4.78
C GLY A 64 -9.14 0.08 -3.48
N PRO A 65 -9.21 -0.79 -2.46
CA PRO A 65 -8.58 -0.52 -1.17
C PRO A 65 -7.07 -0.71 -1.24
N VAL A 66 -6.39 -0.20 -0.21
CA VAL A 66 -5.06 -0.70 0.17
C VAL A 66 -5.26 -2.03 0.87
N GLU A 67 -4.49 -3.03 0.48
CA GLU A 67 -4.51 -4.35 1.09
C GLU A 67 -3.13 -4.63 1.68
N LEU A 68 -3.10 -5.08 2.92
CA LEU A 68 -1.89 -5.56 3.58
C LEU A 68 -2.07 -7.02 3.96
N CYS A 69 -1.05 -7.80 3.64
CA CYS A 69 -0.83 -9.14 4.15
C CYS A 69 0.45 -9.14 5.00
N VAL A 70 0.41 -9.83 6.15
CA VAL A 70 1.58 -10.10 6.99
C VAL A 70 1.90 -11.59 6.92
N GLY A 71 3.08 -11.97 6.42
CA GLY A 71 3.50 -13.37 6.37
C GLY A 71 2.74 -14.22 5.34
N ASP A 72 1.99 -15.22 5.81
CA ASP A 72 1.39 -16.28 4.96
C ASP A 72 0.07 -15.90 4.25
N CYS A 73 -0.34 -14.65 4.35
CA CYS A 73 -1.58 -14.12 3.76
C CYS A 73 -2.81 -14.96 4.06
N SER A 74 -2.86 -15.66 5.19
CA SER A 74 -4.12 -16.26 5.66
C SER A 74 -5.14 -15.17 5.98
N PRO A 75 -6.46 -15.47 5.96
CA PRO A 75 -7.49 -14.46 6.23
C PRO A 75 -7.31 -13.69 7.54
N ASN A 76 -6.73 -14.33 8.57
CA ASN A 76 -6.46 -13.72 9.88
C ASN A 76 -5.27 -12.73 9.86
N TYR A 77 -4.44 -12.76 8.82
CA TYR A 77 -3.25 -11.91 8.65
C TYR A 77 -3.39 -10.94 7.47
N ARG A 78 -4.64 -10.60 7.12
CA ARG A 78 -4.96 -9.61 6.09
C ARG A 78 -5.79 -8.48 6.66
N THR A 79 -5.53 -7.27 6.17
CA THR A 79 -6.39 -6.11 6.41
C THR A 79 -6.56 -5.29 5.14
N LYS A 80 -7.60 -4.46 5.11
CA LYS A 80 -7.92 -3.57 3.99
C LYS A 80 -8.31 -2.19 4.50
N SER A 81 -7.90 -1.14 3.79
CA SER A 81 -8.34 0.21 4.10
C SER A 81 -9.84 0.38 3.82
N GLN A 82 -10.49 1.22 4.62
CA GLN A 82 -11.88 1.61 4.36
C GLN A 82 -12.00 2.55 3.15
N GLN A 83 -11.00 3.41 2.96
CA GLN A 83 -10.94 4.35 1.84
C GLN A 83 -10.37 3.67 0.60
N LEU A 84 -10.96 4.00 -0.56
CA LEU A 84 -10.49 3.54 -1.86
C LEU A 84 -9.46 4.50 -2.45
N TYR A 85 -8.49 3.92 -3.14
CA TYR A 85 -7.52 4.58 -3.98
C TYR A 85 -7.96 4.51 -5.45
N THR A 86 -7.84 5.62 -6.17
CA THR A 86 -8.19 5.75 -7.58
C THR A 86 -6.98 6.26 -8.36
N PHE A 87 -6.60 5.55 -9.42
CA PHE A 87 -5.53 6.00 -10.29
C PHE A 87 -6.04 6.99 -11.34
N VAL A 88 -5.40 8.15 -11.41
CA VAL A 88 -5.74 9.26 -12.33
C VAL A 88 -4.53 9.62 -13.19
N VAL A 89 -4.76 10.29 -14.31
CA VAL A 89 -3.67 10.79 -15.15
C VAL A 89 -3.21 12.13 -14.56
N SER A 90 -2.00 12.13 -13.99
CA SER A 90 -1.19 13.26 -13.51
C SER A 90 -1.84 14.34 -12.61
N THR A 91 -1.70 14.19 -11.29
CA THR A 91 -1.57 15.30 -10.32
C THR A 91 -0.57 14.91 -9.22
N ASP A 92 0.34 15.79 -8.84
CA ASP A 92 1.28 15.59 -7.72
C ASP A 92 0.49 15.40 -6.40
N SER A 93 0.75 14.33 -5.64
CA SER A 93 -0.05 14.00 -4.45
C SER A 93 0.77 13.22 -3.43
N VAL A 94 0.90 13.76 -2.22
CA VAL A 94 1.41 13.07 -1.02
C VAL A 94 0.21 12.47 -0.29
N LEU A 95 0.23 11.16 -0.02
CA LEU A 95 -0.94 10.45 0.50
C LEU A 95 -0.66 9.72 1.82
N VAL A 96 -1.45 10.05 2.85
CA VAL A 96 -1.43 9.42 4.17
C VAL A 96 -2.71 8.59 4.37
N LEU A 97 -2.57 7.27 4.42
CA LEU A 97 -3.64 6.29 4.60
C LEU A 97 -3.61 5.69 6.02
N CYS A 98 -4.79 5.54 6.62
CA CYS A 98 -4.99 4.74 7.83
C CYS A 98 -5.70 3.44 7.45
N VAL A 99 -5.19 2.31 7.94
CA VAL A 99 -5.80 0.97 7.82
C VAL A 99 -6.33 0.50 9.17
#